data_AF-A6UUF2-F1
#
_entry.id   AF-A6UUF2-F1
#
_cell.length_a   1.000
_cell.length_b   1.000
_cell.length_c   1.000
_cell.angle_alpha   90.00
_cell.angle_beta   90.00
_cell.angle_gamma   90.00
#
_symmetry.space_group_name_H-M   'P 1'
#
loop_
_entity.id
_entity.type
_entity.pdbx_description
1 polymer ?
#
loop_
_entity_poly.entity_id
_entity_poly.type
_entity_poly.pdbx_seq_one_letter_code
_entity_poly.pdbx_strand_id
1 'polypeptide(L)'
;MKDLPVIGKDPLGRTIKDFTVMPWWGVDRKSIEWYPKINYDVCTGCGICYITCGNRVVFDWDKEMKKPVVARPYNCVVSCTTCGNLCPHDALIFPDREYMHEVIIKEKILKKAANKLKEHDLI
;
A
#
# COMPACT_ATOMS: atom_id res chain seq x y z
N MET A 1 18.36 7.50 -2.41
CA MET A 1 16.95 7.19 -2.09
C MET A 1 16.34 8.49 -1.60
N LYS A 2 15.27 9.03 -2.20
CA LYS A 2 14.74 10.34 -1.76
C LYS A 2 14.34 10.25 -0.29
N ASP A 3 14.81 11.19 0.53
CA ASP A 3 14.37 11.29 1.91
C ASP A 3 12.91 11.69 1.95
N LEU A 4 12.07 10.79 2.46
CA LEU A 4 10.65 11.05 2.65
C LEU A 4 10.44 11.74 4.00
N PRO A 5 9.50 12.69 4.11
CA PRO A 5 9.14 13.29 5.38
C PRO A 5 8.75 12.22 6.41
N VAL A 6 9.31 12.32 7.61
CA VAL A 6 8.89 11.51 8.75
C VAL A 6 7.70 12.21 9.38
N ILE A 7 6.57 11.52 9.46
CA ILE A 7 5.31 12.05 10.00
C ILE A 7 4.97 11.47 11.38
N GLY A 8 5.78 10.54 11.88
CA GLY A 8 5.62 10.03 13.24
C GLY A 8 6.29 8.69 13.48
N LYS A 9 5.87 8.04 14.57
CA LYS A 9 6.17 6.66 14.91
C LYS A 9 4.90 5.96 15.35
N ASP A 10 4.78 4.68 15.01
CA ASP A 10 3.65 3.87 15.47
C ASP A 10 3.89 3.31 16.88
N PRO A 11 2.91 2.62 17.49
CA PRO A 11 3.06 2.01 18.81
C PRO A 11 4.18 0.96 18.92
N LEU A 12 4.68 0.42 17.80
CA LEU A 12 5.83 -0.50 17.77
C LEU A 12 7.18 0.24 17.63
N GLY A 13 7.15 1.58 17.59
CA GLY A 13 8.33 2.42 17.39
C GLY A 13 8.81 2.49 15.94
N ARG A 14 8.06 1.94 14.97
CA ARG A 14 8.39 1.99 13.55
C ARG A 14 8.20 3.41 13.03
N THR A 15 9.20 3.92 12.30
CA THR A 15 9.12 5.25 11.70
C THR A 15 8.06 5.28 10.60
N ILE A 16 7.14 6.23 10.71
CA ILE A 16 6.12 6.50 9.70
C ILE A 16 6.67 7.57 8.74
N LYS A 17 6.84 7.19 7.48
CA LYS A 17 7.18 8.10 6.38
C LYS A 17 5.94 8.45 5.58
N ASP A 18 5.87 9.67 5.06
CA ASP A 18 4.82 10.08 4.13
C ASP A 18 5.16 9.60 2.72
N PHE A 19 4.48 8.55 2.26
CA PHE A 19 4.62 8.07 0.88
C PHE A 19 3.64 8.76 -0.08
N THR A 20 2.75 9.62 0.41
CA THR A 20 1.79 10.34 -0.42
C THR A 20 2.44 11.44 -1.25
N VAL A 21 3.60 11.94 -0.82
CA VAL A 21 4.42 12.91 -1.59
C VAL A 21 5.28 12.24 -2.68
N MET A 22 5.31 10.91 -2.75
CA MET A 22 6.08 10.16 -3.73
C MET A 22 5.18 9.66 -4.85
N PRO A 23 5.29 10.20 -6.08
CA PRO A 23 4.48 9.74 -7.19
C PRO A 23 4.86 8.31 -7.61
N TRP A 24 3.87 7.54 -8.04
CA TRP A 24 4.06 6.21 -8.63
C TRP A 24 4.14 6.37 -10.15
N TRP A 25 5.33 6.16 -10.74
CA TRP A 25 5.55 6.37 -12.19
C TRP A 25 5.14 7.76 -12.70
N GLY A 26 5.34 8.78 -11.86
CA GLY A 26 4.94 10.17 -12.15
C GLY A 26 3.45 10.46 -11.94
N VAL A 27 2.67 9.46 -11.53
CA VAL A 27 1.26 9.62 -11.16
C VAL A 27 1.18 10.00 -9.69
N ASP A 28 0.34 10.99 -9.35
CA ASP A 28 0.09 11.36 -7.96
C ASP A 28 -0.35 10.13 -7.14
N ARG A 29 0.22 9.95 -5.95
CA ARG A 29 -0.10 8.78 -5.13
C ARG A 29 -1.55 8.81 -4.67
N LYS A 30 -2.11 9.99 -4.40
CA LYS A 30 -3.48 10.14 -3.88
C LYS A 30 -4.56 9.91 -4.93
N SER A 31 -4.23 9.91 -6.22
CA SER A 31 -5.19 9.57 -7.29
C SER A 31 -5.35 8.07 -7.53
N ILE A 32 -4.55 7.23 -6.86
CA ILE A 32 -4.59 5.77 -6.98
C ILE A 32 -5.18 5.19 -5.69
N GLU A 33 -6.41 4.70 -5.73
CA GLU A 33 -7.14 4.14 -4.60
C GLU A 33 -6.77 2.68 -4.32
N TRP A 34 -5.47 2.37 -4.34
CA TRP A 34 -4.95 1.05 -3.99
C TRP A 34 -4.57 0.96 -2.52
N TYR A 35 -5.41 0.30 -1.73
CA TYR A 35 -5.21 -0.03 -0.32
C TYR A 35 -6.30 -1.02 0.15
N PRO A 36 -6.07 -1.79 1.23
CA PRO A 36 -7.07 -2.71 1.73
C PRO A 36 -8.21 -1.98 2.46
N LYS A 37 -9.41 -2.54 2.40
CA LYS A 37 -10.49 -2.35 3.39
C LYS A 37 -10.54 -3.59 4.28
N ILE A 38 -10.91 -3.41 5.55
CA ILE A 38 -11.00 -4.52 6.51
C ILE A 38 -12.46 -4.91 6.69
N ASN A 39 -12.78 -6.19 6.45
CA ASN A 39 -14.05 -6.77 6.87
C ASN A 39 -13.91 -7.19 8.35
N TYR A 40 -14.50 -6.40 9.25
CA TYR A 40 -14.40 -6.64 10.68
C TYR A 40 -15.23 -7.82 11.18
N ASP A 41 -16.20 -8.30 10.40
CA ASP A 41 -17.04 -9.45 10.77
C ASP A 41 -16.24 -10.76 10.76
N VAL A 42 -15.26 -10.87 9.85
CA VAL A 42 -14.38 -12.04 9.75
C VAL A 42 -12.97 -11.79 10.33
N CYS A 43 -12.60 -10.52 10.55
CA CYS A 43 -11.33 -10.19 11.18
C CYS A 43 -11.31 -10.61 12.65
N THR A 44 -10.41 -11.51 13.01
CA THR A 44 -10.21 -12.01 14.38
C THR A 44 -9.25 -11.16 15.22
N GLY A 45 -8.58 -10.16 14.62
CA GLY A 45 -7.57 -9.38 15.32
C GLY A 45 -6.24 -10.15 15.52
N CYS A 46 -5.89 -11.11 14.66
CA CYS A 46 -4.63 -11.87 14.79
C CYS A 46 -3.36 -11.03 14.60
N GLY A 47 -3.48 -9.82 14.02
CA GLY A 47 -2.38 -8.86 13.90
C GLY A 47 -1.33 -9.14 12.83
N ILE A 48 -1.41 -10.25 12.08
CA ILE A 48 -0.40 -10.58 11.05
C ILE A 48 -0.24 -9.46 10.01
N CYS A 49 -1.34 -8.84 9.57
CA CYS A 49 -1.28 -7.72 8.63
C CYS A 49 -0.62 -6.46 9.22
N TYR A 50 -0.84 -6.20 10.51
CA TYR A 50 -0.27 -5.04 11.22
C TYR A 50 1.24 -5.18 11.42
N ILE A 51 1.71 -6.39 11.77
CA ILE A 51 3.12 -6.67 11.99
C ILE A 51 3.88 -6.73 10.66
N THR A 52 3.37 -7.46 9.66
CA THR A 52 4.07 -7.68 8.39
C THR A 52 4.14 -6.43 7.51
N CYS A 53 3.16 -5.52 7.57
CA CYS A 53 3.15 -4.28 6.78
C CYS A 53 4.11 -3.19 7.32
N GLY A 54 5.28 -3.58 7.84
CA GLY A 54 6.17 -2.70 8.61
C GLY A 54 6.86 -1.60 7.79
N ASN A 55 7.16 -1.83 6.50
CA ASN A 55 7.96 -0.87 5.72
C ASN A 55 7.24 0.45 5.40
N ARG A 56 5.90 0.42 5.31
CA ARG A 56 5.10 1.62 4.99
C ARG A 56 4.06 1.97 6.05
N VAL A 57 3.97 1.13 7.10
CA VAL A 57 3.15 1.33 8.28
C VAL A 57 1.70 1.68 7.91
N VAL A 58 1.06 0.92 7.03
CA VAL A 58 -0.30 1.23 6.51
C VAL A 58 -1.36 1.16 7.61
N PHE A 59 -1.17 0.24 8.56
CA PHE A 59 -2.12 -0.04 9.63
C PHE A 59 -1.70 0.62 10.94
N ASP A 60 -2.68 1.01 11.75
CA ASP A 60 -2.56 1.20 13.20
C ASP A 60 -3.30 0.09 13.94
N TRP A 61 -3.23 0.12 15.27
CA TRP A 61 -3.90 -0.82 16.15
C TRP A 61 -4.93 -0.13 17.03
N ASP A 62 -6.19 -0.53 16.91
CA ASP A 62 -7.24 -0.15 17.84
C ASP A 62 -7.16 -1.05 19.08
N LYS A 63 -6.88 -0.45 20.24
CA LYS A 63 -6.72 -1.17 21.51
C LYS A 63 -8.04 -1.61 22.13
N GLU A 64 -9.12 -0.89 21.86
CA GLU A 64 -10.45 -1.20 22.38
C GLU A 64 -11.07 -2.36 21.60
N MET A 65 -11.05 -2.26 20.26
CA MET A 65 -11.51 -3.33 19.37
C MET A 65 -10.56 -4.52 19.34
N LYS A 66 -9.28 -4.32 19.73
CA LYS A 66 -8.17 -5.28 19.55
C LYS A 66 -8.03 -5.73 18.10
N LYS A 67 -8.17 -4.79 17.16
CA LYS A 67 -8.15 -5.05 15.71
C LYS A 67 -7.28 -4.02 14.99
N PRO A 68 -6.68 -4.38 13.84
CA PRO A 68 -5.97 -3.43 13.01
C PRO A 68 -6.94 -2.43 12.37
N VAL A 69 -6.48 -1.21 12.11
CA VAL A 69 -7.22 -0.18 11.35
C VAL A 69 -6.36 0.35 10.22
N VAL A 70 -6.95 0.70 9.07
CA VAL A 70 -6.23 1.28 7.94
C VAL A 70 -6.05 2.78 8.16
N ALA A 71 -4.97 3.17 8.83
CA ALA A 71 -4.73 4.56 9.20
C ALA A 71 -4.08 5.39 8.08
N ARG A 72 -3.31 4.76 7.19
CA ARG A 72 -2.56 5.44 6.12
C ARG A 72 -2.76 4.72 4.79
N PRO A 73 -3.96 4.77 4.20
CA PRO A 73 -4.30 4.03 2.97
C PRO A 73 -3.32 4.30 1.83
N TYR A 74 -3.04 5.58 1.56
CA TYR A 74 -2.14 5.99 0.47
C TYR A 74 -0.66 5.69 0.71
N ASN A 75 -0.27 5.21 1.90
CA ASN A 75 1.06 4.64 2.08
C ASN A 75 1.19 3.24 1.48
N CYS A 76 0.09 2.53 1.21
CA CYS A 76 0.14 1.19 0.63
C CYS A 76 0.93 1.19 -0.70
N VAL A 77 1.74 0.15 -0.93
CA VAL A 77 2.42 -0.02 -2.22
C VAL A 77 1.36 -0.32 -3.28
N VAL A 78 1.36 0.45 -4.37
CA VAL A 78 0.44 0.24 -5.49
C VAL A 78 0.57 -1.20 -6.01
N SER A 79 -0.56 -1.89 -6.15
CA SER A 79 -0.67 -3.31 -6.55
C SER A 79 -0.16 -4.36 -5.55
N CYS A 80 0.28 -3.99 -4.34
CA CYS A 80 0.67 -4.97 -3.32
C CYS A 80 -0.55 -5.55 -2.61
N THR A 81 -0.59 -6.88 -2.45
CA THR A 81 -1.65 -7.64 -1.75
C THR A 81 -1.11 -8.56 -0.65
N THR A 82 0.16 -8.45 -0.26
CA THR A 82 0.83 -9.39 0.64
C THR A 82 0.08 -9.61 1.97
N CYS A 83 -0.41 -8.54 2.60
CA CYS A 83 -1.15 -8.69 3.85
C CYS A 83 -2.50 -9.41 3.65
N GLY A 84 -3.15 -9.26 2.49
CA GLY A 84 -4.35 -10.01 2.13
C GLY A 84 -4.06 -11.50 2.00
N ASN A 85 -3.03 -11.86 1.24
CA ASN A 85 -2.61 -13.26 1.06
C ASN A 85 -2.17 -13.94 2.36
N LEU A 86 -1.69 -13.17 3.35
CA LEU A 86 -1.30 -13.69 4.66
C LEU A 86 -2.47 -13.78 5.65
N CYS A 87 -3.62 -13.19 5.33
CA CYS A 87 -4.76 -13.22 6.23
C CYS A 87 -5.43 -14.60 6.16
N PRO A 88 -5.45 -15.40 7.24
CA PRO A 88 -6.05 -16.73 7.22
C PRO A 88 -7.60 -16.70 7.19
N HIS A 89 -8.19 -15.49 7.23
CA HIS A 89 -9.64 -15.28 7.26
C HIS A 89 -10.13 -14.40 6.10
N ASP A 90 -9.25 -14.11 5.12
CA ASP A 90 -9.57 -13.26 3.96
C ASP A 90 -10.23 -11.91 4.33
N ALA A 91 -9.84 -11.34 5.48
CA ALA A 91 -10.46 -10.15 6.04
C ALA A 91 -10.07 -8.84 5.34
N LEU A 92 -9.11 -8.87 4.41
CA LEU A 92 -8.61 -7.69 3.71
C LEU A 92 -9.06 -7.70 2.26
N ILE A 93 -9.88 -6.72 1.89
CA ILE A 93 -10.46 -6.56 0.56
C ILE A 93 -9.66 -5.49 -0.18
N PHE A 94 -9.07 -5.84 -1.31
CA PHE A 94 -8.37 -4.91 -2.20
C PHE A 94 -9.23 -4.55 -3.41
N PRO A 95 -8.92 -3.45 -4.12
CA PRO A 95 -9.47 -3.22 -5.45
C PRO A 95 -9.13 -4.38 -6.39
N ASP A 96 -9.99 -4.60 -7.38
CA ASP A 96 -9.79 -5.64 -8.37
C ASP A 96 -8.59 -5.35 -9.29
N ARG A 97 -8.11 -6.40 -9.94
CA ARG A 97 -6.94 -6.30 -10.84
C ARG A 97 -7.24 -5.40 -12.04
N GLU A 98 -8.48 -5.39 -12.50
CA GLU A 98 -9.00 -4.61 -13.61
C GLU A 98 -8.79 -3.11 -13.37
N TYR A 99 -9.04 -2.62 -12.14
CA TYR A 99 -8.78 -1.24 -11.76
C TYR A 99 -7.31 -0.86 -12.02
N MET A 100 -6.37 -1.73 -11.65
CA MET A 100 -4.95 -1.46 -11.90
C MET A 100 -4.59 -1.49 -13.38
N HIS A 101 -5.22 -2.36 -14.18
CA HIS A 101 -5.03 -2.37 -15.63
C HIS A 101 -5.50 -1.04 -16.26
N GLU A 102 -6.64 -0.52 -15.84
CA GLU A 102 -7.16 0.77 -16.30
C GLU A 102 -6.19 1.92 -15.98
N VAL A 103 -5.67 1.97 -14.73
CA VAL A 103 -4.67 2.96 -14.31
C VAL A 103 -3.39 2.83 -15.17
N ILE A 104 -2.91 1.61 -15.40
CA ILE A 104 -1.71 1.34 -16.20
C ILE A 104 -1.87 1.86 -17.64
N ILE A 105 -3.02 1.62 -18.26
CA ILE A 105 -3.34 2.06 -19.63
C ILE A 105 -3.49 3.58 -19.68
N LYS A 106 -4.32 4.15 -18.80
CA LYS A 106 -4.62 5.60 -18.74
C LYS A 106 -3.35 6.42 -18.55
N GLU A 107 -2.48 6.01 -17.63
CA GLU A 107 -1.27 6.73 -17.27
C GLU A 107 -0.05 6.38 -18.16
N LYS A 108 -0.28 5.56 -19.20
CA LYS A 108 0.72 5.11 -20.19
C LYS A 108 1.95 4.47 -19.53
N ILE A 109 1.73 3.71 -18.45
CA ILE A 109 2.81 3.13 -17.64
C ILE A 109 3.65 2.14 -18.46
N LEU A 110 3.03 1.36 -19.35
CA LEU A 110 3.74 0.43 -20.23
C LEU A 110 4.75 1.16 -21.13
N LYS A 111 4.36 2.32 -21.70
CA LYS A 111 5.26 3.16 -22.51
C LYS A 111 6.40 3.73 -21.66
N LYS A 112 6.11 4.23 -20.46
CA LYS A 112 7.12 4.73 -19.52
C LYS A 112 8.12 3.63 -19.13
N ALA A 113 7.66 2.40 -18.93
CA ALA A 113 8.50 1.25 -18.62
C ALA A 113 9.42 0.90 -19.80
N ALA A 114 8.87 0.79 -21.02
CA ALA A 114 9.66 0.52 -22.22
C ALA A 114 10.72 1.61 -22.46
N ASN A 115 10.38 2.89 -22.26
CA ASN A 115 11.35 3.98 -22.40
C ASN A 115 12.49 3.86 -21.39
N LYS A 116 12.21 3.56 -20.12
CA LYS A 116 13.26 3.34 -19.11
C LYS A 116 14.19 2.18 -19.48
N LEU A 117 13.64 1.09 -20.02
CA LEU A 117 14.48 -0.04 -20.45
C LEU A 117 15.42 0.38 -21.59
N LYS A 118 14.93 1.16 -22.57
CA LYS A 118 15.76 1.72 -23.65
C LYS A 118 16.82 2.70 -23.15
N GLU A 119 16.45 3.58 -22.21
CA GLU A 119 17.38 4.54 -21.57
C GLU A 119 18.54 3.85 -20.83
N HIS A 120 18.37 2.58 -20.48
CA HIS A 120 19.37 1.75 -19.82
C HIS A 120 19.96 0.67 -20.73
N ASP A 121 19.74 0.76 -22.06
CA ASP A 121 20.24 -0.18 -23.07
C ASP A 121 19.87 -1.66 -22.80
N LEU A 122 18.71 -1.89 -22.17
CA LEU A 122 18.22 -3.23 -21.85
C LEU A 122 17.34 -3.83 -22.96
N ILE A 123 16.82 -2.99 -23.87
CA ILE A 123 16.06 -3.35 -25.08
C ILE A 123 16.26 -2.30 -26.18
#